data_AF-A0A372JTJ5-F1
#
_entry.id   AF-A0A372JTJ5-F1
#
_cell.length_a   1.000
_cell.length_b   1.000
_cell.length_c   1.000
_cell.angle_alpha   90.00
_cell.angle_beta   90.00
_cell.angle_gamma   90.00
#
_symmetry.space_group_name_H-M   'P 1'
#
loop_
_entity.id
_entity.type
_entity.pdbx_description
1 polymer ?
#
loop_
_entity_poly.entity_id
_entity_poly.type
_entity_poly.pdbx_seq_one_letter_code
_entity_poly.pdbx_strand_id
1 'polypeptide(L)'
;MVIAPDKFKGTLTAAEAAAHVAAGLRRVRPDVPLTPLLVADGGDGTVDAAVAAGFSRVRTAVTGPTGEPVVASYAVRGTTAVVELAEASGLRRLPGGRPAPLAASSRGTGEL
;
A
#
# COMPACT_ATOMS: atom_id res chain seq x y z
N MET A 1 14.78 -11.74 15.03
CA MET A 1 14.15 -12.45 13.89
C MET A 1 13.39 -11.46 13.06
N VAL A 2 13.61 -11.48 11.74
CA VAL A 2 12.90 -10.61 10.80
C VAL A 2 11.59 -11.28 10.39
N ILE A 3 10.49 -10.51 10.40
CA ILE A 3 9.18 -10.92 9.92
C ILE A 3 8.88 -10.08 8.69
N ALA A 4 9.07 -10.68 7.50
CA ALA A 4 8.98 -9.97 6.22
C ALA A 4 7.89 -10.53 5.29
N PRO A 5 6.60 -10.43 5.66
CA PRO A 5 5.51 -10.90 4.84
C PRO A 5 5.16 -9.89 3.75
N ASP A 6 4.57 -10.41 2.68
CA ASP A 6 3.71 -9.66 1.78
C ASP A 6 2.24 -9.87 2.18
N LYS A 7 1.34 -9.07 1.61
CA LYS A 7 -0.11 -9.17 1.79
C LYS A 7 -0.66 -10.51 1.32
N PHE A 8 -1.72 -10.96 1.96
CA PHE A 8 -2.58 -12.04 1.45
C PHE A 8 -3.72 -11.38 0.70
N LYS A 9 -3.62 -11.28 -0.62
CA LYS A 9 -4.53 -10.49 -1.47
C LYS A 9 -6.00 -10.84 -1.19
N GLY A 10 -6.77 -9.83 -0.82
CA GLY A 10 -8.19 -9.97 -0.49
C GLY A 10 -8.50 -10.43 0.94
N THR A 11 -7.48 -10.69 1.77
CA THR A 11 -7.64 -11.20 3.14
C THR A 11 -6.88 -10.36 4.17
N LEU A 12 -5.54 -10.35 4.14
CA LEU A 12 -4.71 -9.65 5.12
C LEU A 12 -3.76 -8.67 4.43
N THR A 13 -3.61 -7.49 4.99
CA THR A 13 -2.48 -6.60 4.71
C THR A 13 -1.17 -7.23 5.18
N ALA A 14 -0.03 -6.77 4.63
CA ALA A 14 1.28 -7.19 5.12
C ALA A 14 1.46 -6.88 6.62
N ALA A 15 0.90 -5.76 7.09
CA ALA A 15 0.96 -5.36 8.49
C ALA A 15 0.20 -6.34 9.41
N GLU A 16 -1.02 -6.75 9.02
CA GLU A 16 -1.80 -7.74 9.76
C GLU A 16 -1.12 -9.10 9.77
N ALA A 17 -0.60 -9.55 8.62
CA ALA A 17 0.18 -10.79 8.54
C ALA A 17 1.39 -10.76 9.49
N ALA A 18 2.15 -9.66 9.50
CA ALA A 18 3.29 -9.48 10.39
C ALA A 18 2.86 -9.52 11.88
N ALA A 19 1.74 -8.87 12.21
CA ALA A 19 1.21 -8.84 13.57
C ALA A 19 0.79 -10.25 14.05
N HIS A 20 0.11 -11.02 13.22
CA HIS A 20 -0.32 -12.38 13.55
C HIS A 20 0.87 -13.33 13.73
N VAL A 21 1.87 -13.25 12.84
CA VAL A 21 3.12 -14.03 12.98
C VAL A 21 3.84 -13.64 14.27
N ALA A 22 3.98 -12.34 14.55
CA ALA A 22 4.63 -11.87 15.77
C ALA A 22 3.89 -12.32 17.04
N ALA A 23 2.56 -12.31 17.04
CA ALA A 23 1.75 -12.80 18.15
C ALA A 23 1.95 -14.30 18.39
N GLY A 24 2.01 -15.11 17.32
CA GLY A 24 2.31 -16.54 17.41
C GLY A 24 3.67 -16.82 18.03
N LEU A 25 4.69 -16.09 17.57
CA LEU A 25 6.06 -16.24 18.05
C LEU A 25 6.23 -15.84 19.50
N ARG A 26 5.62 -14.74 19.93
CA ARG A 26 5.69 -14.30 21.33
C ARG A 26 5.08 -15.32 22.31
N ARG A 27 4.08 -16.10 21.89
CA ARG A 27 3.50 -17.16 22.73
C ARG A 27 4.48 -18.30 23.02
N VAL A 28 5.37 -18.61 22.09
CA VAL A 28 6.26 -19.78 22.17
C VAL A 28 7.70 -19.39 22.52
N ARG A 29 8.15 -18.21 22.08
CA ARG A 29 9.51 -17.69 22.21
C ARG A 29 9.48 -16.19 22.58
N PRO A 30 9.03 -15.82 23.79
CA PRO A 30 8.86 -14.43 24.20
C PRO A 30 10.16 -13.60 24.15
N ASP A 31 11.31 -14.24 24.36
CA ASP A 31 12.61 -13.56 24.44
C ASP A 31 13.25 -13.28 23.08
N VAL A 32 12.66 -13.74 21.97
CA VAL A 32 13.22 -13.51 20.64
C VAL A 32 12.86 -12.10 20.19
N PRO A 33 13.84 -11.21 19.92
CA PRO A 33 13.55 -9.90 19.35
C PRO A 33 12.91 -10.05 17.98
N LEU A 34 11.81 -9.33 17.73
CA LEU A 34 11.07 -9.38 16.48
C LEU A 34 11.18 -8.05 15.75
N THR A 35 11.56 -8.11 14.48
CA THR A 35 11.67 -6.94 13.60
C THR A 35 10.73 -7.11 12.41
N PRO A 36 9.53 -6.52 12.43
CA PRO A 36 8.65 -6.54 11.28
C PRO A 36 9.21 -5.64 10.17
N LEU A 37 9.23 -6.16 8.94
CA LEU A 37 9.65 -5.44 7.74
C LEU A 37 8.66 -5.73 6.63
N LEU A 38 7.69 -4.84 6.41
CA LEU A 38 6.66 -5.06 5.40
C LEU A 38 7.28 -5.06 4.00
N VAL A 39 6.95 -6.06 3.20
CA VAL A 39 7.40 -6.17 1.81
C VAL A 39 6.20 -5.97 0.90
N ALA A 40 6.44 -5.37 -0.26
CA ALA A 40 5.48 -5.26 -1.34
C ALA A 40 6.18 -5.40 -2.68
N ASP A 41 5.44 -5.88 -3.67
CA ASP A 41 5.90 -6.19 -5.03
C ASP A 41 5.76 -5.00 -6.02
N GLY A 42 5.41 -3.81 -5.52
CA GLY A 42 5.10 -2.63 -6.32
C GLY A 42 3.60 -2.45 -6.59
N GLY A 43 2.75 -3.42 -6.19
CA GLY A 43 1.29 -3.29 -6.23
C GLY A 43 0.70 -2.66 -4.96
N ASP A 44 -0.56 -2.97 -4.69
CA ASP A 44 -1.31 -2.48 -3.52
C ASP A 44 -0.54 -2.70 -2.21
N GLY A 45 -0.41 -1.65 -1.39
CA GLY A 45 0.28 -1.69 -0.09
C GLY A 45 1.76 -1.32 -0.15
N THR A 46 2.29 -0.96 -1.31
CA THR A 46 3.69 -0.52 -1.44
C THR A 46 3.94 0.81 -0.71
N VAL A 47 2.98 1.73 -0.77
CA VAL A 47 3.03 2.99 -0.01
C VAL A 47 2.97 2.73 1.50
N ASP A 48 2.21 1.74 1.98
CA ASP A 48 2.19 1.33 3.39
C ASP A 48 3.52 0.75 3.83
N ALA A 49 4.13 -0.11 3.01
CA ALA A 49 5.45 -0.68 3.30
C ALA A 49 6.54 0.41 3.39
N ALA A 50 6.52 1.39 2.47
CA ALA A 50 7.45 2.52 2.52
C ALA A 50 7.25 3.38 3.79
N VAL A 51 6.01 3.68 4.16
CA VAL A 51 5.70 4.43 5.38
C VAL A 51 6.16 3.68 6.64
N ALA A 52 5.93 2.37 6.70
CA ALA A 52 6.45 1.53 7.79
C ALA A 52 7.99 1.52 7.87
N ALA A 53 8.67 1.75 6.74
CA ALA A 53 10.13 1.90 6.64
C ALA A 53 10.63 3.34 6.89
N GLY A 54 9.77 4.25 7.37
CA GLY A 54 10.12 5.61 7.78
C GLY A 54 9.97 6.68 6.69
N PHE A 55 9.19 6.42 5.64
CA PHE A 55 8.76 7.48 4.72
C PHE A 55 7.56 8.25 5.29
N SER A 56 7.43 9.53 4.91
CA SER A 56 6.26 10.34 5.26
C SER A 56 5.15 10.14 4.22
N ARG A 57 3.92 9.92 4.68
CA ARG A 57 2.75 9.85 3.79
C ARG A 57 2.28 11.25 3.41
N VAL A 58 2.14 11.49 2.11
CA VAL A 58 1.51 12.69 1.56
C VAL A 58 0.16 12.30 0.97
N ARG A 59 -0.89 13.06 1.27
CA ARG A 59 -2.22 12.89 0.69
C ARG A 59 -2.54 14.08 -0.18
N THR A 60 -3.10 13.83 -1.36
CA THR A 60 -3.50 14.88 -2.29
C THR A 60 -4.71 14.44 -3.11
N ALA A 61 -5.49 15.42 -3.57
CA ALA A 61 -6.61 15.17 -4.48
C ALA A 61 -6.09 15.12 -5.92
N VAL A 62 -6.43 14.06 -6.64
CA VAL A 62 -6.05 13.83 -8.04
C VAL A 62 -7.25 13.32 -8.84
N THR A 63 -7.12 13.33 -10.16
CA THR A 63 -8.14 12.83 -11.09
C THR A 63 -8.23 11.31 -11.03
N GLY A 64 -9.35 10.76 -10.57
CA GLY A 64 -9.62 9.32 -10.56
C GLY A 64 -9.81 8.73 -11.96
N PRO A 65 -9.95 7.40 -12.07
CA PRO A 65 -10.04 6.74 -13.38
C PRO A 65 -11.31 7.11 -14.15
N THR A 66 -12.36 7.60 -13.48
CA THR A 66 -13.61 8.05 -14.11
C THR A 66 -13.64 9.56 -14.39
N GLY A 67 -12.55 10.28 -14.15
CA GLY A 67 -12.49 11.74 -14.21
C GLY A 67 -12.92 12.45 -12.91
N GLU A 68 -13.60 11.75 -12.01
CA GLU A 68 -13.99 12.28 -10.70
C GLU A 68 -12.78 12.35 -9.75
N PRO A 69 -12.67 13.40 -8.91
CA PRO A 69 -11.58 13.53 -7.96
C PRO A 69 -11.53 12.37 -6.93
N VAL A 70 -10.32 11.90 -6.63
CA VAL A 70 -10.04 10.94 -5.56
C VAL A 70 -8.93 11.48 -4.65
N VAL A 71 -9.01 11.17 -3.36
CA VAL A 71 -7.88 11.39 -2.44
C VAL A 71 -6.96 10.18 -2.55
N ALA A 72 -5.77 10.41 -3.11
CA ALA A 72 -4.70 9.44 -3.25
C ALA A 72 -3.54 9.78 -2.32
N SER A 73 -2.64 8.82 -2.12
CA SER A 73 -1.44 9.03 -1.31
C SER A 73 -0.19 8.43 -1.94
N TYR A 74 0.95 9.02 -1.60
CA TYR A 74 2.28 8.52 -1.92
C TYR A 74 3.18 8.69 -0.70
N ALA A 75 4.33 8.03 -0.70
CA ALA A 75 5.31 8.13 0.39
C ALA A 75 6.54 8.91 -0.07
N VAL A 76 7.09 9.79 0.76
CA VAL A 76 8.29 10.59 0.44
C VAL A 76 9.34 10.48 1.54
N ARG A 77 10.62 10.42 1.14
CA ARG A 77 11.77 10.55 2.03
C ARG A 77 12.93 11.22 1.28
N GLY A 78 13.26 12.44 1.69
CA GLY A 78 14.25 13.25 0.97
C GLY A 78 13.81 13.48 -0.48
N THR A 79 14.63 13.06 -1.43
CA THR A 79 14.36 13.18 -2.87
C THR A 79 13.70 11.95 -3.48
N THR A 80 13.36 10.94 -2.66
CA THR A 80 12.73 9.69 -3.14
C THR A 80 11.24 9.71 -2.84
N ALA A 81 10.43 9.52 -3.87
CA ALA A 81 9.00 9.26 -3.74
C ALA A 81 8.69 7.80 -4.13
N VAL A 82 7.75 7.19 -3.41
CA VAL A 82 7.16 5.88 -3.72
C VAL A 82 5.71 6.13 -4.06
N VAL A 83 5.38 5.92 -5.33
CA VAL A 83 4.04 6.14 -5.89
C VAL A 83 3.43 4.78 -6.23
N GLU A 84 2.18 4.58 -5.82
CA GLU A 84 1.39 3.42 -6.20
C GLU A 84 0.28 3.89 -7.15
N LEU A 85 0.35 3.49 -8.42
CA LEU A 85 -0.65 3.86 -9.44
C LEU A 85 -2.08 3.56 -8.98
N ALA A 86 -2.26 2.46 -8.24
CA ALA A 86 -3.57 2.03 -7.80
C ALA A 86 -4.25 3.00 -6.81
N GLU A 87 -3.48 3.87 -6.15
CA GLU A 87 -4.01 4.93 -5.27
C GLU A 87 -4.85 5.94 -6.05
N ALA A 88 -4.42 6.32 -7.25
CA ALA A 88 -5.14 7.25 -8.13
C ALA A 88 -6.01 6.53 -9.16
N SER A 89 -5.49 5.51 -9.82
CA SER A 89 -6.05 4.90 -11.04
C SER A 89 -6.34 3.40 -10.91
N GLY A 90 -6.39 2.87 -9.69
CA GLY A 90 -6.60 1.44 -9.44
C GLY A 90 -8.02 0.96 -9.67
N LEU A 91 -8.19 -0.34 -9.88
CA LEU A 91 -9.50 -0.99 -10.07
C LEU A 91 -10.47 -0.72 -8.91
N ARG A 92 -9.94 -0.59 -7.68
CA ARG A 92 -10.73 -0.25 -6.47
C ARG A 92 -11.41 1.11 -6.54
N ARG A 93 -10.96 2.01 -7.42
CA ARG A 93 -11.53 3.34 -7.62
C ARG A 93 -12.68 3.35 -8.63
N LEU A 94 -12.88 2.26 -9.38
CA LEU A 94 -13.99 2.16 -10.31
C LEU A 94 -15.32 1.87 -9.57
N PRO A 95 -16.43 2.52 -9.96
CA PRO A 95 -17.74 2.28 -9.37
C PRO A 95 -18.13 0.79 -9.41
N GLY A 96 -18.42 0.23 -8.23
CA GLY A 96 -18.79 -1.18 -8.09
C GLY A 96 -17.69 -2.17 -8.52
N GLY A 97 -16.43 -1.72 -8.64
CA GLY A 97 -15.32 -2.54 -9.11
C GLY A 97 -15.44 -3.00 -10.57
N ARG A 98 -16.35 -2.42 -11.36
CA ARG A 98 -16.56 -2.82 -12.76
C ARG A 98 -15.45 -2.25 -13.65
N PRO A 99 -14.68 -3.09 -14.37
CA PRO A 99 -13.64 -2.62 -15.27
C PRO A 99 -14.21 -1.76 -16.42
N ALA A 100 -13.53 -0.65 -16.74
CA ALA A 100 -13.87 0.23 -17.85
C ALA A 100 -12.62 0.57 -18.68
N PRO A 101 -11.92 -0.43 -19.26
CA PRO A 101 -10.57 -0.25 -19.81
C PRO A 101 -10.48 0.75 -20.97
N LEU A 102 -11.57 0.97 -21.71
CA LEU A 102 -11.61 1.93 -22.82
C LEU A 102 -11.95 3.36 -22.39
N ALA A 103 -12.46 3.55 -21.17
CA ALA A 103 -12.89 4.85 -20.65
C ALA A 103 -12.07 5.33 -19.45
N ALA A 104 -11.37 4.41 -18.77
CA ALA A 104 -10.57 4.73 -17.61
C ALA A 104 -9.32 5.54 -17.96
N SER A 105 -8.98 6.51 -17.13
CA SER A 105 -7.80 7.37 -17.29
C SER A 105 -6.73 7.12 -16.23
N SER A 106 -5.46 7.29 -16.61
CA SER A 106 -4.30 7.30 -15.71
C SER A 106 -3.85 8.71 -15.30
N ARG A 107 -4.58 9.76 -15.70
CA ARG A 107 -4.20 11.16 -15.47
C ARG A 107 -3.80 11.46 -14.02
N GLY A 108 -4.59 11.03 -13.05
CA GLY A 108 -4.29 11.28 -11.63
C GLY A 108 -2.99 10.65 -11.15
N THR A 109 -2.49 9.60 -11.82
CA THR A 109 -1.17 9.04 -11.49
C THR A 109 -0.05 10.01 -11.89
N GLY A 110 -0.22 10.79 -12.97
CA GLY A 110 0.73 11.84 -13.36
C GLY A 110 0.60 13.13 -12.55
N GLU A 111 -0.49 13.29 -11.79
CA GLU A 111 -0.69 14.40 -10.86
C GLU A 111 -0.08 14.13 -9.46
N LEU A 112 0.27 12.86 -9.17
CA LEU A 112 1.03 12.44 -7.98
C LEU A 112 2.53 12.66 -8.15
#